data_AF-A0A2V8HIE1-F1
#
_entry.id   AF-A0A2V8HIE1-F1
#
_cell.length_a   1.000
_cell.length_b   1.000
_cell.length_c   1.000
_cell.angle_alpha   90.00
_cell.angle_beta   90.00
_cell.angle_gamma   90.00
#
_symmetry.space_group_name_H-M   'P 1'
#
loop_
_entity.id
_entity.type
_entity.pdbx_description
1 polymer ?
#
loop_
_entity_poly.entity_id
_entity_poly.type
_entity_poly.pdbx_seq_one_letter_code
_entity_poly.pdbx_strand_id
1 'polypeptide(L)'
;MVLLVVLSLGLIATAFLSWWGEGFGRGLSEGLGIDPGVETTPLWVYPLTVYVAYFVLPVVIFLPVLLPLALTWKNPRRIVVFRRFNTPLEAKRLRRLAARHLGRVGHVFTLADSQIQRSLIVRIPALLGQLSFLHFRPRRVHDDRGLTRLERLLDQRWRLNINWLVSYRKIFPTATSDEYWQRSVGVLLEKAELVVMDISSFSASMGCEIAECDRRKLLSRTILLVSREKAGQTEEVLVRMAQSGNVGLERTAFAYGSTDVEQPDALRERIGNIFSQEGTSNRAISSWQVFLTMAATLAVSLGLATGGVVVSSPYLFPELAGRYSPFRSQVWTAYRMTARRDILSRLVADDREETLTTLGEYASDRTSVMRGTAIRALSDVGDERDIALLIHVIGDRPTTPGRTDDDRLKQLVRWPDLEADA
;
A
#
# COMPACT_ATOMS: atom_id res chain seq x y z
N MET A 1 -6.52 3.43 21.97
CA MET A 1 -7.46 3.17 20.86
C MET A 1 -6.81 2.66 19.59
N VAL A 2 -5.99 3.43 18.85
CA VAL A 2 -5.44 2.94 17.56
C VAL A 2 -4.54 1.70 17.70
N LEU A 3 -3.68 1.63 18.72
CA LEU A 3 -2.88 0.44 19.00
C LEU A 3 -3.77 -0.77 19.36
N LEU A 4 -4.87 -0.51 20.06
CA LEU A 4 -5.85 -1.52 20.46
C LEU A 4 -6.63 -2.03 19.25
N VAL A 5 -7.03 -1.16 18.32
CA VAL A 5 -7.68 -1.53 17.05
C VAL A 5 -6.71 -2.27 16.13
N VAL A 6 -5.43 -1.89 16.08
CA VAL A 6 -4.41 -2.61 15.28
C VAL A 6 -4.05 -3.96 15.90
N LEU A 7 -3.97 -4.06 17.24
CA LEU A 7 -3.83 -5.34 17.94
C LEU A 7 -5.08 -6.20 17.79
N SER A 8 -6.27 -5.59 17.79
CA SER A 8 -7.54 -6.29 17.55
C SER A 8 -7.60 -6.80 16.11
N LEU A 9 -7.27 -5.98 15.12
CA LEU A 9 -7.22 -6.38 13.72
C LEU A 9 -6.10 -7.37 13.45
N GLY A 10 -4.97 -7.27 14.16
CA GLY A 10 -3.86 -8.21 14.10
C GLY A 10 -4.22 -9.56 14.73
N LEU A 11 -4.91 -9.56 15.87
CA LEU A 11 -5.46 -10.75 16.54
C LEU A 11 -6.62 -11.36 15.75
N ILE A 12 -7.49 -10.55 15.15
CA ILE A 12 -8.53 -11.02 14.25
C ILE A 12 -7.89 -11.57 12.98
N ALA A 13 -6.87 -10.94 12.41
CA ALA A 13 -6.15 -11.45 11.25
C ALA A 13 -5.38 -12.74 11.56
N THR A 14 -4.75 -12.85 12.73
CA THR A 14 -4.03 -14.07 13.14
C THR A 14 -4.98 -15.18 13.57
N ALA A 15 -6.07 -14.88 14.28
CA ALA A 15 -7.13 -15.83 14.58
C ALA A 15 -7.87 -16.27 13.31
N PHE A 16 -8.08 -15.36 12.35
CA PHE A 16 -8.61 -15.68 11.03
C PHE A 16 -7.60 -16.51 10.24
N LEU A 17 -6.32 -16.17 10.22
CA LEU A 17 -5.28 -16.95 9.54
C LEU A 17 -5.03 -18.33 10.17
N SER A 18 -5.13 -18.47 11.49
CA SER A 18 -4.99 -19.76 12.18
C SER A 18 -6.24 -20.62 12.04
N TRP A 19 -7.43 -20.01 12.16
CA TRP A 19 -8.71 -20.70 11.92
C TRP A 19 -8.90 -21.08 10.44
N TRP A 20 -8.42 -20.26 9.52
CA TRP A 20 -8.47 -20.48 8.06
C TRP A 20 -7.34 -21.37 7.53
N GLY A 21 -6.17 -21.38 8.17
CA GLY A 21 -5.01 -22.16 7.73
C GLY A 21 -5.10 -23.65 8.09
N GLU A 22 -5.47 -23.97 9.33
CA GLU A 22 -5.48 -25.37 9.81
C GLU A 22 -6.87 -26.01 9.77
N GLY A 23 -7.94 -25.23 10.00
CA GLY A 23 -9.31 -25.73 10.04
C GLY A 23 -10.00 -25.80 8.68
N PHE A 24 -9.77 -24.82 7.80
CA PHE A 24 -10.42 -24.76 6.48
C PHE A 24 -9.74 -25.69 5.47
N GLY A 25 -8.42 -25.82 5.48
CA GLY A 25 -7.71 -26.74 4.58
C GLY A 25 -8.14 -28.20 4.76
N ARG A 26 -8.25 -28.66 6.01
CA ARG A 26 -8.73 -30.01 6.36
C ARG A 26 -10.25 -30.13 6.32
N GLY A 27 -10.99 -29.14 6.83
CA GLY A 27 -12.45 -29.17 6.86
C GLY A 27 -13.09 -29.03 5.48
N LEU A 28 -12.44 -28.34 4.54
CA LEU A 28 -12.91 -28.23 3.16
C LEU A 28 -12.47 -29.42 2.30
N SER A 29 -11.30 -30.02 2.57
CA SER A 29 -10.92 -31.28 1.91
C SER A 29 -11.81 -32.44 2.34
N GLU A 30 -12.15 -32.54 3.62
CA GLU A 30 -13.07 -33.56 4.15
C GLU A 30 -14.54 -33.26 3.80
N GLY A 31 -14.94 -31.98 3.82
CA GLY A 31 -16.31 -31.55 3.50
C GLY A 31 -16.67 -31.59 2.00
N LEU A 32 -15.68 -31.49 1.11
CA LEU A 32 -15.87 -31.60 -0.35
C LEU A 32 -15.42 -32.95 -0.94
N GLY A 33 -14.99 -33.91 -0.11
CA GLY A 33 -14.57 -35.24 -0.55
C GLY A 33 -13.29 -35.25 -1.40
N ILE A 34 -12.36 -34.35 -1.14
CA ILE A 34 -11.12 -34.20 -1.91
C ILE A 34 -10.10 -35.25 -1.45
N ASP A 35 -9.75 -36.18 -2.35
CA ASP A 35 -8.74 -37.24 -2.17
C ASP A 35 -7.39 -36.64 -1.67
N PRO A 36 -6.66 -37.30 -0.75
CA PRO A 36 -5.37 -36.84 -0.20
C PRO A 36 -4.20 -36.79 -1.21
N GLY A 37 -4.46 -37.05 -2.51
CA GLY A 37 -3.48 -36.94 -3.61
C GLY A 37 -3.51 -35.59 -4.35
N VAL A 38 -4.25 -34.60 -3.86
CA VAL A 38 -4.38 -33.28 -4.48
C VAL A 38 -3.30 -32.33 -3.97
N GLU A 39 -2.72 -31.56 -4.89
CA GLU A 39 -1.70 -30.56 -4.55
C GLU A 39 -2.26 -29.49 -3.62
N THR A 40 -1.47 -29.14 -2.60
CA THR A 40 -1.85 -28.08 -1.67
C THR A 40 -1.82 -26.72 -2.34
N THR A 41 -2.80 -25.88 -2.01
CA THR A 41 -2.87 -24.47 -2.44
C THR A 41 -1.50 -23.81 -2.21
N PRO A 42 -0.91 -23.13 -3.22
CA PRO A 42 0.38 -22.50 -3.07
C PRO A 42 0.37 -21.52 -1.90
N LEU A 43 1.41 -21.58 -1.07
CA LEU A 43 1.54 -20.74 0.12
C LEU A 43 1.39 -19.23 -0.18
N TRP A 44 1.68 -18.78 -1.40
CA TRP A 44 1.61 -17.37 -1.82
C TRP A 44 0.19 -16.83 -2.05
N VAL A 45 -0.82 -17.70 -2.16
CA VAL A 45 -2.21 -17.30 -2.41
C VAL A 45 -2.83 -16.64 -1.18
N TYR A 46 -2.55 -17.15 0.01
CA TYR A 46 -3.01 -16.60 1.28
C TYR A 46 -2.54 -15.15 1.54
N PRO A 47 -1.24 -14.80 1.42
CA PRO A 47 -0.81 -13.42 1.60
C PRO A 47 -1.37 -12.47 0.55
N LEU A 48 -1.67 -12.93 -0.67
CA LEU A 48 -2.32 -12.11 -1.70
C LEU A 48 -3.77 -11.78 -1.33
N THR A 49 -4.55 -12.78 -0.90
CA THR A 49 -5.95 -12.56 -0.48
C THR A 49 -6.01 -11.64 0.74
N VAL A 50 -5.13 -11.86 1.72
CA VAL A 50 -4.98 -10.96 2.87
C VAL A 50 -4.62 -9.55 2.40
N TYR A 51 -3.72 -9.42 1.42
CA TYR A 51 -3.36 -8.11 0.88
C TYR A 51 -4.54 -7.39 0.23
N VAL A 52 -5.33 -8.08 -0.60
CA VAL A 52 -6.52 -7.49 -1.24
C VAL A 52 -7.56 -7.08 -0.20
N ALA A 53 -7.89 -7.97 0.74
CA ALA A 53 -8.91 -7.71 1.75
C ALA A 53 -8.54 -6.57 2.69
N TYR A 54 -7.29 -6.53 3.17
CA TYR A 54 -6.86 -5.51 4.15
C TYR A 54 -6.41 -4.20 3.53
N PHE A 55 -5.95 -4.18 2.27
CA PHE A 55 -5.33 -2.98 1.70
C PHE A 55 -5.95 -2.44 0.41
N VAL A 56 -6.68 -3.24 -0.36
CA VAL A 56 -7.35 -2.78 -1.59
C VAL A 56 -8.79 -2.40 -1.25
N LEU A 57 -9.52 -3.32 -0.63
CA LEU A 57 -10.95 -3.18 -0.39
C LEU A 57 -11.32 -1.93 0.44
N PRO A 58 -10.65 -1.59 1.55
CA PRO A 58 -10.99 -0.38 2.31
C PRO A 58 -10.81 0.89 1.46
N VAL A 59 -9.80 0.94 0.59
CA VAL A 59 -9.57 2.12 -0.26
C VAL A 59 -10.71 2.29 -1.23
N VAL A 60 -11.10 1.22 -1.93
CA VAL A 60 -12.21 1.26 -2.89
C VAL A 60 -13.52 1.66 -2.20
N ILE A 61 -13.74 1.19 -0.97
CA ILE A 61 -14.95 1.53 -0.19
C ILE A 61 -14.92 2.98 0.33
N PHE A 62 -13.79 3.46 0.87
CA PHE A 62 -13.70 4.78 1.49
C PHE A 62 -13.44 5.92 0.50
N LEU A 63 -12.85 5.65 -0.66
CA LEU A 63 -12.49 6.68 -1.63
C LEU A 63 -13.69 7.49 -2.16
N PRO A 64 -14.86 6.89 -2.47
CA PRO A 64 -16.07 7.63 -2.87
C PRO A 64 -16.55 8.63 -1.81
N VAL A 65 -16.21 8.42 -0.53
CA VAL A 65 -16.54 9.33 0.57
C VAL A 65 -15.44 10.36 0.80
N LEU A 66 -14.18 9.91 0.80
CA LEU A 66 -13.01 10.76 1.04
C LEU A 66 -12.79 11.78 -0.08
N LEU A 67 -13.06 11.40 -1.33
CA LEU A 67 -12.79 12.25 -2.48
C LEU A 67 -13.68 13.51 -2.52
N PRO A 68 -15.03 13.43 -2.42
CA PRO A 68 -15.86 14.62 -2.35
C PRO A 68 -15.46 15.51 -1.18
N LEU A 69 -15.20 14.93 0.00
CA LEU A 69 -14.77 15.68 1.17
C LEU A 69 -13.40 16.34 0.99
N ALA A 70 -12.50 15.72 0.23
CA ALA A 70 -11.22 16.32 -0.12
C ALA A 70 -11.40 17.48 -1.11
N LEU A 71 -12.38 17.39 -2.02
CA LEU A 71 -12.65 18.41 -3.03
C LEU A 71 -13.46 19.60 -2.48
N THR A 72 -14.24 19.43 -1.41
CA THR A 72 -14.91 20.57 -0.74
C THR A 72 -13.90 21.56 -0.16
N TRP A 73 -12.73 21.08 0.27
CA TRP A 73 -11.66 21.95 0.77
C TRP A 73 -10.83 22.54 -0.37
N LYS A 74 -11.38 23.57 -1.03
CA LYS A 74 -10.85 24.12 -2.29
C LYS A 74 -9.52 24.88 -2.14
N ASN A 75 -9.38 25.65 -1.05
CA ASN A 75 -8.28 26.61 -0.86
C ASN A 75 -7.49 26.42 0.45
N PRO A 76 -6.97 25.21 0.73
CA PRO A 76 -6.02 25.01 1.82
C PRO A 76 -4.71 25.76 1.52
N ARG A 77 -4.23 26.48 2.53
CA ARG A 77 -2.95 27.21 2.47
C ARG A 77 -1.78 26.24 2.64
N ARG A 78 -0.62 26.54 2.04
CA ARG A 78 0.61 25.77 2.26
C ARG A 78 1.41 26.43 3.36
N ILE A 79 1.56 25.74 4.48
CA ILE A 79 2.18 26.27 5.69
C ILE A 79 3.46 25.48 5.92
N VAL A 80 4.60 26.16 6.05
CA VAL A 80 5.87 25.52 6.38
C VAL A 80 6.24 25.85 7.81
N VAL A 81 6.56 24.83 8.58
CA VAL A 81 7.00 24.93 9.98
C VAL A 81 8.44 24.50 10.09
N PHE A 82 9.32 25.45 10.36
CA PHE A 82 10.71 25.21 10.72
C PHE A 82 10.85 25.17 12.24
N ARG A 83 11.68 24.26 12.73
CA ARG A 83 11.88 24.03 14.15
C ARG A 83 13.19 23.31 14.37
N ARG A 84 13.69 23.34 15.60
CA ARG A 84 14.79 22.46 16.00
C ARG A 84 14.31 21.01 16.17
N PHE A 85 15.17 20.07 15.78
CA PHE A 85 14.75 18.68 15.58
C PHE A 85 14.88 17.76 16.82
N ASN A 86 15.57 18.18 17.88
CA ASN A 86 15.96 17.34 19.03
C ASN A 86 15.13 17.50 20.32
N THR A 87 13.99 18.22 20.32
CA THR A 87 13.23 18.49 21.54
C THR A 87 11.84 17.81 21.53
N PRO A 88 11.68 16.59 22.10
CA PRO A 88 10.45 15.82 21.98
C PRO A 88 9.24 16.47 22.66
N LEU A 89 9.47 17.20 23.75
CA LEU A 89 8.43 17.90 24.51
C LEU A 89 7.86 19.09 23.72
N GLU A 90 8.74 19.94 23.18
CA GLU A 90 8.39 21.04 22.28
C GLU A 90 7.71 20.51 21.02
N ALA A 91 8.21 19.41 20.45
CA ALA A 91 7.59 18.74 19.32
C ALA A 91 6.15 18.31 19.57
N LYS A 92 5.82 17.87 20.80
CA LYS A 92 4.45 17.50 21.19
C LYS A 92 3.56 18.74 21.39
N ARG A 93 4.11 19.84 21.92
CA ARG A 93 3.40 21.12 22.07
C ARG A 93 3.11 21.75 20.71
N LEU A 94 4.13 21.90 19.87
CA LEU A 94 4.01 22.42 18.51
C LEU A 94 3.06 21.58 17.66
N ARG A 95 3.06 20.24 17.83
CA ARG A 95 2.10 19.38 17.13
C ARG A 95 0.65 19.69 17.49
N ARG A 96 0.36 19.96 18.76
CA ARG A 96 -0.99 20.33 19.21
C ARG A 96 -1.38 21.70 18.67
N LEU A 97 -0.47 22.67 18.74
CA LEU A 97 -0.67 24.02 18.20
C LEU A 97 -0.95 23.96 16.69
N ALA A 98 -0.11 23.26 15.94
CA ALA A 98 -0.29 23.09 14.50
C ALA A 98 -1.61 22.39 14.18
N ALA A 99 -1.99 21.32 14.90
CA ALA A 99 -3.27 20.65 14.65
C ALA A 99 -4.49 21.53 14.97
N ARG A 100 -4.41 22.40 16.00
CA ARG A 100 -5.52 23.28 16.41
C ARG A 100 -5.68 24.51 15.54
N HIS A 101 -4.59 25.18 15.19
CA HIS A 101 -4.62 26.49 14.53
C HIS A 101 -4.23 26.41 13.06
N LEU A 102 -3.08 25.81 12.74
CA LEU A 102 -2.54 25.79 11.37
C LEU A 102 -3.26 24.78 10.46
N GLY A 103 -3.52 23.59 11.00
CA GLY A 103 -4.11 22.46 10.28
C GLY A 103 -5.55 22.73 9.84
N ARG A 104 -6.27 23.64 10.51
CA ARG A 104 -7.61 24.06 10.09
C ARG A 104 -7.59 24.94 8.84
N VAL A 105 -6.48 25.63 8.60
CA VAL A 105 -6.37 26.62 7.51
C VAL A 105 -5.58 26.06 6.33
N GLY A 106 -4.74 25.05 6.54
CA GLY A 106 -3.89 24.55 5.47
C GLY A 106 -3.15 23.25 5.73
N HIS A 107 -2.34 22.87 4.75
CA HIS A 107 -1.40 21.76 4.82
C HIS A 107 -0.12 22.22 5.49
N VAL A 108 0.25 21.57 6.60
CA VAL A 108 1.43 21.91 7.37
C VAL A 108 2.57 20.98 7.00
N PHE A 109 3.67 21.53 6.49
CA PHE A 109 4.89 20.82 6.15
C PHE A 109 5.99 21.14 7.14
N THR A 110 6.86 20.18 7.41
CA THR A 110 8.05 20.41 8.25
C THR A 110 9.19 19.55 7.72
N LEU A 111 10.41 20.02 7.86
CA LEU A 111 11.57 19.18 7.63
C LEU A 111 11.72 18.21 8.79
N ALA A 112 12.09 16.98 8.47
CA ALA A 112 12.26 15.92 9.44
C ALA A 112 13.72 15.49 9.45
N ASP A 113 14.37 15.69 10.58
CA ASP A 113 15.68 15.11 10.82
C ASP A 113 15.57 13.58 11.00
N SER A 114 16.69 12.92 10.76
CA SER A 114 17.04 11.52 11.01
C SER A 114 16.42 10.91 12.29
N GLN A 115 16.14 11.74 13.31
CA GLN A 115 15.58 11.33 14.60
C GLN A 115 14.04 11.18 14.63
N ILE A 116 13.30 11.58 13.60
CA ILE A 116 11.85 11.33 13.55
C ILE A 116 11.61 9.87 13.17
N GLN A 117 11.57 9.00 14.18
CA GLN A 117 11.15 7.61 14.01
C GLN A 117 9.69 7.57 13.52
N ARG A 118 9.52 7.30 12.23
CA ARG A 118 8.22 7.00 11.63
C ARG A 118 7.73 5.65 12.17
N SER A 119 6.45 5.58 12.52
CA SER A 119 5.80 4.32 12.94
C SER A 119 6.07 3.23 11.90
N LEU A 120 6.39 2.03 12.37
CA LEU A 120 6.75 0.86 11.55
C LEU A 120 5.67 0.53 10.50
N ILE A 121 4.40 0.82 10.82
CA ILE A 121 3.23 0.68 9.94
C ILE A 121 3.36 1.58 8.69
N VAL A 122 3.98 2.75 8.82
CA VAL A 122 4.25 3.65 7.68
C VAL A 122 5.49 3.20 6.89
N ARG A 123 6.40 2.43 7.50
CA ARG A 123 7.66 1.97 6.86
C ARG A 123 7.43 0.84 5.86
N ILE A 124 6.47 -0.05 6.10
CA ILE A 124 6.27 -1.24 5.26
C ILE A 124 5.28 -0.91 4.13
N PRO A 125 5.73 -0.77 2.87
CA PRO A 125 4.86 -0.38 1.75
C PRO A 125 3.77 -1.42 1.47
N ALA A 126 4.04 -2.70 1.76
CA ALA A 126 3.12 -3.82 1.55
C ALA A 126 1.91 -3.78 2.50
N LEU A 127 2.10 -3.31 3.75
CA LEU A 127 1.06 -3.29 4.79
C LEU A 127 0.15 -2.04 4.75
N LEU A 128 0.21 -1.24 3.68
CA LEU A 128 -0.73 -0.13 3.49
C LEU A 128 -1.37 -0.14 2.09
N GLY A 129 -1.03 -1.15 1.27
CA GLY A 129 -1.38 -1.28 -0.14
C GLY A 129 -1.62 0.04 -0.85
N GLN A 130 -2.73 0.13 -1.57
CA GLN A 130 -3.00 1.16 -2.59
C GLN A 130 -3.03 2.60 -2.02
N LEU A 131 -3.20 2.78 -0.71
CA LEU A 131 -3.08 4.09 -0.05
C LEU A 131 -1.67 4.68 -0.17
N SER A 132 -0.64 3.85 -0.36
CA SER A 132 0.72 4.34 -0.59
C SER A 132 0.83 5.19 -1.86
N PHE A 133 -0.03 4.98 -2.85
CA PHE A 133 -0.11 5.79 -4.07
C PHE A 133 -0.95 7.07 -3.88
N LEU A 134 -1.91 7.09 -2.97
CA LEU A 134 -2.69 8.30 -2.65
C LEU A 134 -2.01 9.18 -1.59
N HIS A 135 -1.08 8.61 -0.83
CA HIS A 135 -0.42 9.31 0.26
C HIS A 135 0.71 10.25 -0.22
N PHE A 136 0.78 11.44 0.36
CA PHE A 136 1.88 12.39 0.19
C PHE A 136 3.07 11.81 0.95
N ARG A 137 4.04 11.25 0.22
CA ARG A 137 5.26 10.69 0.80
C ARG A 137 6.49 11.19 0.05
N PRO A 138 7.06 12.33 0.43
CA PRO A 138 8.49 12.53 0.23
C PRO A 138 9.21 11.57 1.21
N ARG A 139 9.48 10.35 0.72
CA ARG A 139 10.01 9.24 1.54
C ARG A 139 11.35 9.63 2.16
N ARG A 140 12.20 10.28 1.38
CA ARG A 140 13.50 10.89 1.71
C ARG A 140 13.91 11.71 0.47
N VAL A 141 14.48 12.88 0.65
CA VAL A 141 15.09 13.66 -0.44
C VAL A 141 16.60 13.58 -0.25
N HIS A 142 17.24 12.77 -1.08
CA HIS A 142 18.69 12.54 -1.08
C HIS A 142 19.31 12.72 -2.47
N ASP A 143 18.48 12.99 -3.47
CA ASP A 143 18.82 13.09 -4.88
C ASP A 143 17.90 14.10 -5.55
N ASP A 144 18.30 14.58 -6.74
CA ASP A 144 17.50 15.53 -7.52
C ASP A 144 16.13 14.94 -7.91
N ARG A 145 16.04 13.63 -8.16
CA ARG A 145 14.76 12.95 -8.44
C ARG A 145 13.80 13.04 -7.24
N GLY A 146 14.33 12.90 -6.02
CA GLY A 146 13.59 13.08 -4.78
C GLY A 146 13.09 14.52 -4.62
N LEU A 147 13.91 15.50 -5.02
CA LEU A 147 13.57 16.92 -4.97
C LEU A 147 12.46 17.26 -5.99
N THR A 148 12.59 16.85 -7.25
CA THR A 148 11.54 17.00 -8.28
C THR A 148 10.25 16.30 -7.87
N ARG A 149 10.35 15.13 -7.24
CA ARG A 149 9.17 14.41 -6.71
C ARG A 149 8.50 15.20 -5.58
N LEU A 150 9.27 15.80 -4.67
CA LEU A 150 8.72 16.65 -3.60
C LEU A 150 7.95 17.82 -4.20
N GLU A 151 8.57 18.55 -5.14
CA GLU A 151 7.94 19.69 -5.81
C GLU A 151 6.63 19.28 -6.49
N ARG A 152 6.66 18.22 -7.31
CA ARG A 152 5.46 17.69 -7.98
C ARG A 152 4.36 17.29 -7.01
N LEU A 153 4.72 16.74 -5.85
CA LEU A 153 3.74 16.34 -4.83
C LEU A 153 3.12 17.56 -4.11
N LEU A 154 3.88 18.64 -3.91
CA LEU A 154 3.38 19.89 -3.31
C LEU A 154 2.38 20.62 -4.22
N ASP A 155 2.46 20.41 -5.53
CA ASP A 155 1.51 20.94 -6.51
C ASP A 155 0.21 20.11 -6.60
N GLN A 156 0.20 18.87 -6.10
CA GLN A 156 -0.95 17.96 -6.16
C GLN A 156 -1.92 18.17 -4.98
N ARG A 157 -2.65 19.28 -5.00
CA ARG A 157 -3.55 19.72 -3.91
C ARG A 157 -4.57 18.67 -3.47
N TRP A 158 -5.22 17.97 -4.39
CA TRP A 158 -6.23 16.95 -4.04
C TRP A 158 -5.62 15.80 -3.23
N ARG A 159 -4.37 15.39 -3.53
CA ARG A 159 -3.66 14.39 -2.74
C ARG A 159 -3.38 14.94 -1.36
N LEU A 160 -2.89 16.17 -1.27
CA LEU A 160 -2.66 16.83 0.02
C LEU A 160 -3.94 16.88 0.87
N ASN A 161 -5.11 17.11 0.26
CA ASN A 161 -6.41 17.12 0.93
C ASN A 161 -6.80 15.74 1.47
N ILE A 162 -6.70 14.69 0.65
CA ILE A 162 -6.96 13.31 1.11
C ILE A 162 -6.01 12.96 2.26
N ASN A 163 -4.72 13.27 2.11
CA ASN A 163 -3.72 13.05 3.16
C ASN A 163 -4.02 13.79 4.43
N TRP A 164 -4.50 15.03 4.31
CA TRP A 164 -4.89 15.81 5.45
C TRP A 164 -6.08 15.19 6.16
N LEU A 165 -7.12 14.76 5.43
CA LEU A 165 -8.31 14.12 6.00
C LEU A 165 -7.94 12.89 6.83
N VAL A 166 -7.08 12.01 6.29
CA VAL A 166 -6.68 10.77 6.96
C VAL A 166 -5.57 10.98 8.01
N SER A 167 -4.89 12.13 8.01
CA SER A 167 -3.81 12.41 8.96
C SER A 167 -4.36 12.89 10.30
N TYR A 168 -4.10 12.15 11.36
CA TYR A 168 -4.38 12.61 12.73
C TYR A 168 -3.46 13.76 13.16
N ARG A 169 -2.20 13.75 12.70
CA ARG A 169 -1.17 14.71 13.15
C ARG A 169 -1.24 16.04 12.42
N LYS A 170 -1.88 16.09 11.25
CA LYS A 170 -2.02 17.26 10.37
C LYS A 170 -0.70 17.96 9.99
N ILE A 171 0.44 17.30 10.23
CA ILE A 171 1.79 17.75 9.88
C ILE A 171 2.43 16.69 8.99
N PHE A 172 3.02 17.12 7.89
CA PHE A 172 3.69 16.30 6.89
C PHE A 172 5.22 16.46 7.00
N PRO A 173 5.91 15.50 7.66
CA PRO A 173 7.36 15.52 7.79
C PRO A 173 8.08 15.05 6.51
N THR A 174 8.92 15.92 5.95
CA THR A 174 9.79 15.64 4.82
C THR A 174 11.21 15.34 5.29
N ALA A 175 11.68 14.10 5.13
CA ALA A 175 13.03 13.73 5.52
C ALA A 175 14.04 14.10 4.43
N THR A 176 15.17 14.69 4.81
CA THR A 176 16.22 15.18 3.88
C THR A 176 17.59 14.70 4.34
N SER A 177 18.55 14.59 3.42
CA SER A 177 19.98 14.54 3.76
C SER A 177 20.51 15.97 3.96
N ASP A 178 21.67 16.09 4.61
CA ASP A 178 22.31 17.38 4.88
C ASP A 178 22.63 18.14 3.58
N GLU A 179 23.10 17.42 2.55
CA GLU A 179 23.41 18.00 1.23
C GLU A 179 22.16 18.61 0.53
N TYR A 180 21.01 17.94 0.66
CA TYR A 180 19.76 18.36 0.00
C TYR A 180 18.85 19.20 0.91
N TRP A 181 19.25 19.44 2.15
CA TRP A 181 18.47 20.18 3.12
C TRP A 181 18.19 21.61 2.64
N GLN A 182 19.22 22.37 2.24
CA GLN A 182 19.04 23.76 1.75
C GLN A 182 18.14 23.83 0.51
N ARG A 183 18.32 22.92 -0.45
CA ARG A 183 17.48 22.85 -1.65
C ARG A 183 16.03 22.54 -1.31
N SER A 184 15.80 21.65 -0.33
CA SER A 184 14.46 21.28 0.12
C SER A 184 13.79 22.42 0.89
N VAL A 185 14.54 23.18 1.72
CA VAL A 185 14.07 24.44 2.33
C VAL A 185 13.60 25.39 1.22
N GLY A 186 14.40 25.56 0.17
CA GLY A 186 14.06 26.40 -0.97
C GLY A 186 12.74 26.02 -1.65
N VAL A 187 12.55 24.75 -1.99
CA VAL A 187 11.31 24.24 -2.61
C VAL A 187 10.10 24.43 -1.69
N LEU A 188 10.25 24.17 -0.39
CA LEU A 188 9.18 24.38 0.58
C LEU A 188 8.81 25.86 0.70
N LEU A 189 9.80 26.74 0.83
CA LEU A 189 9.60 28.18 0.96
C LEU A 189 8.98 28.81 -0.29
N GLU A 190 9.35 28.34 -1.48
CA GLU A 190 8.78 28.82 -2.74
C GLU A 190 7.27 28.56 -2.82
N LYS A 191 6.82 27.39 -2.37
CA LYS A 191 5.41 26.99 -2.41
C LYS A 191 4.64 27.40 -1.14
N ALA A 192 5.31 27.89 -0.10
CA ALA A 192 4.69 28.31 1.15
C ALA A 192 3.92 29.61 0.98
N GLU A 193 2.78 29.72 1.66
CA GLU A 193 1.97 30.94 1.81
C GLU A 193 2.04 31.47 3.25
N LEU A 194 2.45 30.63 4.20
CA LEU A 194 2.76 31.00 5.56
C LEU A 194 4.00 30.25 6.03
N VAL A 195 4.93 30.98 6.63
CA VAL A 195 6.11 30.40 7.27
C VAL A 195 5.97 30.54 8.78
N VAL A 196 6.18 29.46 9.50
CA VAL A 196 6.17 29.45 10.96
C VAL A 196 7.51 28.94 11.43
N MET A 197 8.18 29.70 12.29
CA MET A 197 9.50 29.36 12.79
C MET A 197 9.47 29.27 14.30
N ASP A 198 9.74 28.07 14.81
CA ASP A 198 9.91 27.83 16.25
C ASP A 198 11.35 28.12 16.66
N ILE A 199 11.57 29.32 17.22
CA ILE A 199 12.89 29.82 17.63
C ILE A 199 13.19 29.53 19.11
N SER A 200 12.36 28.72 19.78
CA SER A 200 12.57 28.30 21.18
C SER A 200 13.96 27.74 21.45
N SER A 201 14.62 27.20 20.44
CA SER A 201 15.99 26.73 20.54
C SER A 201 16.74 27.06 19.27
N PHE A 202 17.26 28.28 19.22
CA PHE A 202 18.03 28.77 18.08
C PHE A 202 19.22 27.86 17.76
N SER A 203 19.50 27.70 16.47
CA SER A 203 20.61 26.89 15.95
C SER A 203 21.14 27.51 14.67
N ALA A 204 22.38 27.17 14.29
CA ALA A 204 23.00 27.71 13.07
C ALA A 204 22.21 27.36 11.79
N SER A 205 21.59 26.17 11.73
CA SER A 205 20.71 25.78 10.63
C SER A 205 19.48 26.68 10.53
N MET A 206 18.88 27.02 11.67
CA MET A 206 17.74 27.95 11.73
C MET A 206 18.12 29.36 11.29
N GLY A 207 19.35 29.80 11.60
CA GLY A 207 19.89 31.05 11.05
C GLY A 207 19.93 31.04 9.51
N CYS A 208 20.33 29.92 8.91
CA CYS A 208 20.30 29.75 7.45
C CYS A 208 18.87 29.73 6.90
N GLU A 209 17.92 29.08 7.57
CA GLU A 209 16.49 29.07 7.18
C GLU A 209 15.89 30.48 7.18
N ILE A 210 16.26 31.30 8.17
CA ILE A 210 15.80 32.69 8.28
C ILE A 210 16.44 33.57 7.21
N ALA A 211 17.73 33.40 6.95
CA ALA A 211 18.41 34.09 5.86
C ALA A 211 17.82 33.73 4.48
N GLU A 212 17.38 32.48 4.27
CA GLU A 212 16.62 32.08 3.07
C GLU A 212 15.26 32.77 2.97
N CYS A 213 14.54 32.92 4.10
CA CYS A 213 13.29 33.67 4.13
C CYS A 213 13.50 35.14 3.77
N ASP A 214 14.53 35.77 4.32
CA ASP A 214 14.87 37.16 4.02
C ASP A 214 15.25 37.36 2.55
N ARG A 215 16.15 36.52 2.03
CA ARG A 215 16.57 36.57 0.63
C ARG A 215 15.40 36.44 -0.35
N ARG A 216 14.38 35.67 0.02
CA ARG A 216 13.16 35.46 -0.78
C ARG A 216 12.06 36.48 -0.49
N LYS A 217 12.30 37.47 0.37
CA LYS A 217 11.34 38.51 0.80
C LYS A 217 10.08 37.95 1.48
N LEU A 218 10.25 36.89 2.26
CA LEU A 218 9.15 36.15 2.90
C LEU A 218 8.93 36.54 4.37
N LEU A 219 9.70 37.49 4.91
CA LEU A 219 9.60 37.88 6.32
C LEU A 219 8.21 38.41 6.70
N SER A 220 7.51 39.07 5.76
CA SER A 220 6.14 39.57 5.98
C SER A 220 5.13 38.46 6.28
N ARG A 221 5.38 37.25 5.77
CA ARG A 221 4.55 36.04 5.96
C ARG A 221 5.15 35.04 6.95
N THR A 222 6.15 35.47 7.73
CA THR A 222 6.75 34.66 8.79
C THR A 222 6.10 34.97 10.13
N ILE A 223 5.77 33.92 10.88
CA ILE A 223 5.35 33.99 12.28
C ILE A 223 6.40 33.29 13.13
N LEU A 224 6.84 33.94 14.19
CA LEU A 224 7.77 33.37 15.15
C LEU A 224 7.00 32.75 16.32
N LEU A 225 7.42 31.56 16.73
CA LEU A 225 6.89 30.86 17.90
C LEU A 225 8.01 30.67 18.92
N VAL A 226 7.68 30.90 20.19
CA VAL A 226 8.61 30.81 21.31
C VAL A 226 7.98 30.00 22.44
N SER A 227 8.68 29.01 22.96
CA SER A 227 8.27 28.28 24.16
C SER A 227 8.38 29.21 25.36
N ARG A 228 7.31 29.31 26.16
CA ARG A 228 7.26 30.16 27.37
C ARG A 228 8.46 29.94 28.30
N GLU A 229 8.88 28.68 28.44
CA GLU A 229 10.02 28.29 29.30
C GLU A 229 11.37 28.87 28.82
N LYS A 230 11.47 29.26 27.55
CA LYS A 230 12.69 29.78 26.92
C LYS A 230 12.54 31.21 26.40
N ALA A 231 11.45 31.89 26.76
CA ALA A 231 11.15 33.24 26.27
C ALA A 231 12.28 34.23 26.58
N GLY A 232 12.81 34.23 27.81
CA GLY A 232 13.91 35.14 28.19
C GLY A 232 15.22 34.93 27.45
N GLN A 233 15.58 33.68 27.10
CA GLN A 233 16.77 33.40 26.28
C GLN A 233 16.56 33.76 24.81
N THR A 234 15.31 33.74 24.35
CA THR A 234 14.94 34.00 22.96
C THR A 234 14.82 35.49 22.68
N GLU A 235 14.53 36.31 23.68
CA GLU A 235 14.51 37.77 23.58
C GLU A 235 15.87 38.33 23.16
N GLU A 236 16.96 37.80 23.71
CA GLU A 236 18.32 38.18 23.29
C GLU A 236 18.60 37.81 21.82
N VAL A 237 18.09 36.66 21.37
CA VAL A 237 18.20 36.22 19.97
C VAL A 237 17.39 37.15 19.05
N LEU A 238 16.16 37.50 19.44
CA LEU A 238 15.30 38.42 18.70
C LEU A 238 15.96 39.79 18.53
N VAL A 239 16.53 40.35 19.61
CA VAL A 239 17.25 41.62 19.60
C VAL A 239 18.47 41.56 18.66
N ARG A 240 19.27 40.49 18.72
CA ARG A 240 20.40 40.30 17.79
C ARG A 240 19.93 40.21 16.33
N MET A 241 18.81 39.55 16.09
CA MET A 241 18.23 39.41 14.75
C MET A 241 17.69 40.73 14.20
N ALA A 242 17.06 41.56 15.05
CA ALA A 242 16.62 42.89 14.69
C ALA A 242 17.78 43.83 14.36
N GLN A 243 18.88 43.75 15.13
CA GLN A 243 20.12 44.49 14.86
C GLN A 243 20.80 44.08 13.54
N SER A 244 20.58 42.84 13.09
CA SER A 244 21.14 42.31 11.84
C SER A 244 20.39 42.76 10.57
N GLY A 245 19.42 43.67 10.69
CA GLY A 245 18.63 44.17 9.55
C GLY A 245 17.35 43.39 9.26
N ASN A 246 17.00 42.35 10.04
CA ASN A 246 15.75 41.62 9.90
C ASN A 246 14.58 42.33 10.61
N VAL A 247 14.41 43.62 10.30
CA VAL A 247 13.47 44.53 10.97
C VAL A 247 12.03 44.06 10.72
N GLY A 248 11.30 43.75 11.80
CA GLY A 248 9.86 43.42 11.76
C GLY A 248 9.50 42.02 12.27
N LEU A 249 10.46 41.11 12.44
CA LEU A 249 10.23 39.78 12.99
C LEU A 249 9.82 39.78 14.47
N GLU A 250 10.34 40.71 15.27
CA GLU A 250 10.03 40.79 16.72
C GLU A 250 8.54 40.99 17.01
N ARG A 251 7.84 41.77 16.16
CA ARG A 251 6.38 42.01 16.28
C ARG A 251 5.52 40.80 15.88
N THR A 252 6.15 39.69 15.47
CA THR A 252 5.48 38.47 15.00
C THR A 252 5.72 37.26 15.91
N ALA A 253 6.35 37.46 17.07
CA ALA A 253 6.64 36.40 18.02
C ALA A 253 5.44 36.13 18.95
N PHE A 254 5.04 34.86 19.01
CA PHE A 254 3.99 34.38 19.91
C PHE A 254 4.55 33.34 20.88
N ALA A 255 4.28 33.55 22.17
CA ALA A 255 4.64 32.59 23.21
C ALA A 255 3.62 31.43 23.27
N TYR A 256 4.12 30.20 23.38
CA TYR A 256 3.29 29.01 23.57
C TYR A 256 3.71 28.21 24.81
N GLY A 257 2.70 27.69 25.51
CA GLY A 257 2.86 26.95 26.76
C GLY A 257 2.56 25.46 26.63
N SER A 258 2.26 24.84 27.78
CA SER A 258 1.89 23.43 27.87
C SER A 258 0.53 23.11 27.25
N THR A 259 -0.39 24.07 27.19
CA THR A 259 -1.77 23.87 26.74
C THR A 259 -2.03 24.47 25.36
N ASP A 260 -1.67 25.74 25.16
CA ASP A 260 -1.88 26.49 23.91
C ASP A 260 -0.93 27.71 23.83
N VAL A 261 -1.09 28.52 22.78
CA VAL A 261 -0.51 29.85 22.62
C VAL A 261 -1.15 30.81 23.64
N GLU A 262 -0.36 31.73 24.21
CA GLU A 262 -0.86 32.67 25.22
C GLU A 262 -1.91 33.63 24.65
N GLN A 263 -1.75 34.05 23.39
CA GLN A 263 -2.68 34.91 22.66
C GLN A 263 -3.18 34.20 21.39
N PRO A 264 -4.12 33.25 21.51
CA PRO A 264 -4.56 32.43 20.38
C PRO A 264 -5.34 33.25 19.35
N ASP A 265 -6.10 34.26 19.77
CA ASP A 265 -6.90 35.09 18.86
C ASP A 265 -6.02 36.06 18.08
N ALA A 266 -5.02 36.66 18.72
CA ALA A 266 -4.02 37.48 18.03
C ALA A 266 -3.22 36.67 17.00
N LEU A 267 -2.90 35.40 17.30
CA LEU A 267 -2.28 34.50 16.33
C LEU A 267 -3.20 34.25 15.12
N ARG A 268 -4.49 33.98 15.35
CA ARG A 268 -5.46 33.74 14.27
C ARG A 268 -5.67 34.98 13.41
N GLU A 269 -5.78 36.14 14.04
CA GLU A 269 -5.90 37.43 13.36
C GLU A 269 -4.66 37.68 12.49
N ARG A 270 -3.46 37.45 13.03
CA ARG A 270 -2.21 37.59 12.26
C ARG A 270 -2.16 36.66 11.05
N ILE A 271 -2.55 35.40 11.24
CA ILE A 271 -2.65 34.41 10.15
C ILE A 271 -3.64 34.92 9.08
N GLY A 272 -4.80 35.43 9.49
CA GLY A 272 -5.81 36.01 8.60
C GLY A 272 -5.31 37.23 7.82
N ASN A 273 -4.55 38.12 8.48
CA ASN A 273 -3.97 39.30 7.86
C ASN A 273 -2.93 38.94 6.79
N ILE A 274 -2.06 37.96 7.07
CA ILE A 274 -1.08 37.45 6.10
C ILE A 274 -1.81 36.89 4.87
N PHE A 275 -2.86 36.09 5.09
CA PHE A 275 -3.62 35.50 3.98
C PHE A 275 -4.49 36.49 3.19
N SER A 276 -4.81 37.64 3.75
CA SER A 276 -5.54 38.72 3.08
C SER A 276 -4.64 39.60 2.22
N GLN A 277 -3.36 39.72 2.56
CA GLN A 277 -2.39 40.54 1.81
C GLN A 277 -1.91 39.87 0.52
N GLU A 278 -1.82 38.54 0.50
CA GLU A 278 -1.51 37.80 -0.72
C GLU A 278 -2.78 37.64 -1.57
N GLY A 279 -2.89 38.44 -2.64
CA GLY A 279 -3.85 38.21 -3.71
C GLY A 279 -3.73 36.75 -4.18
N THR A 280 -4.70 35.93 -3.76
CA THR A 280 -4.59 34.48 -3.88
C THR A 280 -4.50 34.09 -5.35
N SER A 281 -3.42 33.41 -5.75
CA SER A 281 -3.41 32.66 -7.02
C SER A 281 -4.41 31.50 -6.87
N ASN A 282 -5.67 31.84 -7.10
CA ASN A 282 -6.84 30.99 -6.98
C ASN A 282 -6.94 30.09 -8.22
N ARG A 283 -5.88 29.32 -8.52
CA ARG A 283 -6.01 28.22 -9.48
C ARG A 283 -6.92 27.19 -8.82
N ALA A 284 -8.20 27.27 -9.19
CA ALA A 284 -9.20 26.28 -8.82
C ALA A 284 -8.68 24.90 -9.21
N ILE A 285 -8.89 23.92 -8.33
CA ILE A 285 -8.58 22.53 -8.62
C ILE A 285 -9.48 22.13 -9.80
N SER A 286 -8.90 21.86 -10.97
CA SER A 286 -9.66 21.33 -12.10
C SER A 286 -10.11 19.92 -11.75
N SER A 287 -11.43 19.73 -11.61
CA SER A 287 -12.03 18.42 -11.36
C SER A 287 -11.58 17.38 -12.39
N TRP A 288 -11.35 17.81 -13.63
CA TRP A 288 -10.86 16.95 -14.71
C TRP A 288 -9.42 16.48 -14.50
N GLN A 289 -8.52 17.37 -14.05
CA GLN A 289 -7.14 16.98 -13.73
C GLN A 289 -7.08 16.03 -12.53
N VAL A 290 -7.95 16.23 -11.53
CA VAL A 290 -8.09 15.30 -10.41
C VAL A 290 -8.57 13.95 -10.92
N PHE A 291 -9.63 13.93 -11.73
CA PHE A 291 -10.17 12.71 -12.31
C PHE A 291 -9.11 11.95 -13.12
N LEU A 292 -8.39 12.61 -14.02
CA LEU A 292 -7.34 11.97 -14.84
C LEU A 292 -6.20 11.38 -13.99
N THR A 293 -5.70 12.15 -13.01
CA THR A 293 -4.61 11.68 -12.15
C THR A 293 -5.05 10.54 -11.22
N MET A 294 -6.30 10.56 -10.76
CA MET A 294 -6.91 9.47 -10.01
C MET A 294 -7.16 8.24 -10.87
N ALA A 295 -7.76 8.40 -12.05
CA ALA A 295 -8.04 7.32 -12.98
C ALA A 295 -6.76 6.58 -13.35
N ALA A 296 -5.68 7.31 -13.67
CA ALA A 296 -4.37 6.70 -13.92
C ALA A 296 -3.85 5.92 -12.70
N THR A 297 -3.98 6.47 -11.50
CA THR A 297 -3.51 5.83 -10.26
C THR A 297 -4.32 4.58 -9.93
N LEU A 298 -5.65 4.67 -10.04
CA LEU A 298 -6.58 3.57 -9.79
C LEU A 298 -6.46 2.50 -10.87
N ALA A 299 -6.25 2.86 -12.14
CA ALA A 299 -6.09 1.90 -13.23
C ALA A 299 -4.86 1.01 -13.02
N VAL A 300 -3.72 1.59 -12.65
CA VAL A 300 -2.51 0.80 -12.31
C VAL A 300 -2.78 -0.12 -11.12
N SER A 301 -3.45 0.43 -10.11
CA SER A 301 -3.70 -0.28 -8.86
C SER A 301 -4.72 -1.42 -9.00
N LEU A 302 -5.79 -1.17 -9.75
CA LEU A 302 -6.81 -2.14 -10.11
C LEU A 302 -6.22 -3.18 -11.05
N GLY A 303 -5.43 -2.77 -12.05
CA GLY A 303 -4.73 -3.70 -12.95
C GLY A 303 -3.83 -4.69 -12.20
N LEU A 304 -3.07 -4.22 -11.21
CA LEU A 304 -2.25 -5.09 -10.35
C LEU A 304 -3.11 -6.01 -9.47
N ALA A 305 -4.20 -5.51 -8.90
CA ALA A 305 -5.11 -6.31 -8.07
C ALA A 305 -5.85 -7.37 -8.89
N THR A 306 -6.43 -6.98 -10.03
CA THR A 306 -7.11 -7.88 -10.96
C THR A 306 -6.14 -8.91 -11.53
N GLY A 307 -4.93 -8.51 -11.93
CA GLY A 307 -3.90 -9.44 -12.36
C GLY A 307 -3.55 -10.47 -11.27
N GLY A 308 -3.41 -10.02 -10.02
CA GLY A 308 -3.23 -10.91 -8.88
C GLY A 308 -4.37 -11.89 -8.71
N VAL A 309 -5.62 -11.40 -8.68
CA VAL A 309 -6.82 -12.24 -8.53
C VAL A 309 -6.94 -13.26 -9.66
N VAL A 310 -6.69 -12.85 -10.91
CA VAL A 310 -6.73 -13.75 -12.08
C VAL A 310 -5.69 -14.86 -11.90
N VAL A 311 -4.45 -14.52 -11.56
CA VAL A 311 -3.37 -15.50 -11.35
C VAL A 311 -3.64 -16.43 -10.15
N SER A 312 -4.27 -15.94 -9.08
CA SER A 312 -4.61 -16.77 -7.91
C SER A 312 -5.94 -17.52 -8.03
N SER A 313 -6.77 -17.18 -9.01
CA SER A 313 -8.13 -17.72 -9.17
C SER A 313 -8.20 -19.25 -9.23
N PRO A 314 -7.32 -20.00 -9.92
CA PRO A 314 -7.42 -21.46 -9.96
C PRO A 314 -7.11 -22.13 -8.62
N TYR A 315 -6.55 -21.40 -7.66
CA TYR A 315 -6.23 -21.89 -6.32
C TYR A 315 -7.31 -21.53 -5.29
N LEU A 316 -7.92 -20.36 -5.44
CA LEU A 316 -8.99 -19.89 -4.54
C LEU A 316 -10.37 -20.43 -4.94
N PHE A 317 -10.61 -20.53 -6.24
CA PHE A 317 -11.90 -20.91 -6.82
C PHE A 317 -11.68 -21.91 -7.96
N PRO A 318 -11.07 -23.07 -7.69
CA PRO A 318 -10.70 -24.02 -8.74
C PRO A 318 -11.90 -24.44 -9.60
N GLU A 319 -13.09 -24.62 -9.01
CA GLU A 319 -14.29 -24.99 -9.78
C GLU A 319 -14.72 -23.91 -10.79
N LEU A 320 -14.72 -22.64 -10.38
CA LEU A 320 -15.07 -21.53 -11.25
C LEU A 320 -13.98 -21.29 -12.30
N ALA A 321 -12.71 -21.36 -11.91
CA ALA A 321 -11.59 -21.21 -12.83
C ALA A 321 -11.57 -22.34 -13.87
N GLY A 322 -11.78 -23.59 -13.45
CA GLY A 322 -11.86 -24.74 -14.34
C GLY A 322 -13.00 -24.64 -15.36
N ARG A 323 -14.16 -24.10 -14.95
CA ARG A 323 -15.32 -23.98 -15.84
C ARG A 323 -15.31 -22.76 -16.75
N TYR A 324 -14.80 -21.63 -16.27
CA TYR A 324 -14.98 -20.34 -16.96
C TYR A 324 -13.69 -19.63 -17.33
N SER A 325 -12.51 -20.05 -16.82
CA SER A 325 -11.28 -19.35 -17.17
C SER A 325 -10.98 -19.47 -18.66
N PRO A 326 -10.63 -18.37 -19.35
CA PRO A 326 -10.18 -18.41 -20.74
C PRO A 326 -8.72 -18.90 -20.85
N PHE A 327 -8.00 -19.01 -19.74
CA PHE A 327 -6.60 -19.42 -19.72
C PHE A 327 -6.50 -20.92 -19.42
N ARG A 328 -6.11 -21.70 -20.42
CA ARG A 328 -5.95 -23.16 -20.31
C ARG A 328 -5.01 -23.59 -19.18
N SER A 329 -3.95 -22.83 -18.91
CA SER A 329 -3.05 -23.07 -17.77
C SER A 329 -3.76 -22.98 -16.40
N GLN A 330 -4.75 -22.10 -16.27
CA GLN A 330 -5.57 -22.00 -15.06
C GLN A 330 -6.58 -23.14 -14.97
N VAL A 331 -7.16 -23.57 -16.09
CA VAL A 331 -8.03 -24.76 -16.15
C VAL A 331 -7.25 -26.01 -15.73
N TRP A 332 -6.02 -26.15 -16.20
CA TRP A 332 -5.09 -27.20 -15.77
C TRP A 332 -4.77 -27.15 -14.28
N THR A 333 -4.47 -25.96 -13.77
CA THR A 333 -4.20 -25.77 -12.34
C THR A 333 -5.43 -26.12 -11.49
N ALA A 334 -6.62 -25.73 -11.94
CA ALA A 334 -7.89 -26.08 -11.30
C ALA A 334 -8.16 -27.59 -11.34
N TYR A 335 -7.83 -28.26 -12.45
CA TYR A 335 -7.92 -29.71 -12.55
C TYR A 335 -6.97 -30.41 -11.57
N ARG A 336 -5.71 -29.96 -11.47
CA ARG A 336 -4.75 -30.49 -10.47
C ARG A 336 -5.26 -30.34 -9.03
N MET A 337 -5.96 -29.25 -8.76
CA MET A 337 -6.53 -28.92 -7.45
C MET A 337 -7.82 -29.67 -7.11
N THR A 338 -8.50 -30.30 -8.07
CA THR A 338 -9.84 -30.88 -7.82
C THR A 338 -10.06 -32.27 -8.40
N ALA A 339 -9.23 -32.69 -9.36
CA ALA A 339 -9.36 -33.93 -10.12
C ALA A 339 -10.76 -34.14 -10.75
N ARG A 340 -11.51 -33.07 -11.01
CA ARG A 340 -12.90 -33.15 -11.45
C ARG A 340 -13.04 -33.51 -12.93
N ARG A 341 -13.94 -34.45 -13.22
CA ARG A 341 -14.21 -34.95 -14.58
C ARG A 341 -14.76 -33.89 -15.52
N ASP A 342 -15.59 -32.95 -15.03
CA ASP A 342 -16.15 -31.87 -15.86
C ASP A 342 -15.09 -30.87 -16.33
N ILE A 343 -14.02 -30.68 -15.54
CA ILE A 343 -12.88 -29.85 -15.94
C ILE A 343 -11.99 -30.62 -16.92
N LEU A 344 -11.77 -31.92 -16.70
CA LEU A 344 -11.04 -32.78 -17.63
C LEU A 344 -11.70 -32.83 -19.01
N SER A 345 -13.02 -33.03 -19.06
CA SER A 345 -13.76 -33.04 -20.33
C SER A 345 -13.60 -31.74 -21.11
N ARG A 346 -13.49 -30.61 -20.40
CA ARG A 346 -13.23 -29.32 -21.03
C ARG A 346 -11.80 -29.23 -21.57
N LEU A 347 -10.79 -29.64 -20.81
CA LEU A 347 -9.39 -29.65 -21.29
C LEU A 347 -9.25 -30.47 -22.57
N VAL A 348 -9.90 -31.64 -22.61
CA VAL A 348 -9.95 -32.52 -23.79
C VAL A 348 -10.69 -31.86 -24.96
N ALA A 349 -11.81 -31.20 -24.70
CA ALA A 349 -12.57 -30.49 -25.73
C ALA A 349 -11.80 -29.29 -26.31
N ASP A 350 -11.04 -28.58 -25.46
CA ASP A 350 -10.26 -27.41 -25.87
C ASP A 350 -9.06 -27.83 -26.74
N ASP A 351 -8.33 -28.89 -26.36
CA ASP A 351 -7.24 -29.51 -27.14
C ASP A 351 -6.89 -30.88 -26.53
N ARG A 352 -7.29 -31.95 -27.23
CA ARG A 352 -7.15 -33.35 -26.80
C ARG A 352 -5.70 -33.82 -26.81
N GLU A 353 -4.94 -33.49 -27.85
CA GLU A 353 -3.58 -34.01 -28.07
C GLU A 353 -2.61 -33.51 -26.99
N GLU A 354 -2.61 -32.19 -26.74
CA GLU A 354 -1.80 -31.60 -25.68
C GLU A 354 -2.27 -32.09 -24.30
N THR A 355 -3.58 -32.31 -24.12
CA THR A 355 -4.11 -32.81 -22.84
C THR A 355 -3.59 -34.21 -22.53
N LEU A 356 -3.70 -35.12 -23.49
CA LEU A 356 -3.23 -36.50 -23.35
C LEU A 356 -1.72 -36.57 -23.18
N THR A 357 -0.97 -35.74 -23.91
CA THR A 357 0.49 -35.63 -23.77
C THR A 357 0.87 -35.22 -22.35
N THR A 358 0.25 -34.17 -21.82
CA THR A 358 0.51 -33.66 -20.46
C THR A 358 0.14 -34.70 -19.39
N LEU A 359 -0.98 -35.41 -19.55
CA LEU A 359 -1.34 -36.52 -18.66
C LEU A 359 -0.35 -37.68 -18.75
N GLY A 360 0.13 -38.01 -19.95
CA GLY A 360 1.15 -39.03 -20.20
C GLY A 360 2.47 -38.71 -19.49
N GLU A 361 2.91 -37.45 -19.54
CA GLU A 361 4.08 -36.97 -18.80
C GLU A 361 3.90 -37.14 -17.28
N TYR A 362 2.76 -36.70 -16.73
CA TYR A 362 2.49 -36.87 -15.29
C TYR A 362 2.33 -38.33 -14.88
N ALA A 363 1.78 -39.19 -15.73
CA ALA A 363 1.62 -40.61 -15.47
C ALA A 363 2.98 -41.34 -15.48
N SER A 364 3.89 -40.92 -16.37
CA SER A 364 5.23 -41.50 -16.54
C SER A 364 6.21 -41.07 -15.44
N ASP A 365 6.08 -39.86 -14.92
CA ASP A 365 6.90 -39.38 -13.81
C ASP A 365 6.51 -40.06 -12.49
N ARG A 366 7.39 -40.96 -12.01
CA ARG A 366 7.20 -41.72 -10.77
C ARG A 366 7.15 -40.85 -9.51
N THR A 367 7.69 -39.64 -9.57
CA THR A 367 7.73 -38.69 -8.45
C THR A 367 6.58 -37.68 -8.48
N SER A 368 5.82 -37.65 -9.58
CA SER A 368 4.69 -36.74 -9.73
C SER A 368 3.56 -37.08 -8.76
N VAL A 369 3.15 -36.07 -7.98
CA VAL A 369 1.97 -36.14 -7.11
C VAL A 369 0.70 -36.38 -7.93
N MET A 370 0.71 -35.99 -9.22
CA MET A 370 -0.41 -36.16 -10.13
C MET A 370 -0.48 -37.52 -10.83
N ARG A 371 0.51 -38.41 -10.64
CA ARG A 371 0.59 -39.69 -11.35
C ARG A 371 -0.69 -40.53 -11.25
N GLY A 372 -1.21 -40.73 -10.04
CA GLY A 372 -2.42 -41.54 -9.83
C GLY A 372 -3.68 -40.92 -10.41
N THR A 373 -3.79 -39.59 -10.39
CA THR A 373 -4.89 -38.85 -11.02
C THR A 373 -4.78 -38.88 -12.54
N ALA A 374 -3.56 -38.75 -13.08
CA ALA A 374 -3.29 -38.79 -14.52
C ALA A 374 -3.57 -40.17 -15.13
N ILE A 375 -3.18 -41.25 -14.44
CA ILE A 375 -3.51 -42.62 -14.86
C ILE A 375 -5.03 -42.83 -14.90
N ARG A 376 -5.76 -42.37 -13.87
CA ARG A 376 -7.23 -42.41 -13.85
C ARG A 376 -7.83 -41.59 -15.00
N ALA A 377 -7.31 -40.40 -15.25
CA ALA A 377 -7.77 -39.52 -16.30
C ALA A 377 -7.56 -40.09 -17.71
N LEU A 378 -6.38 -40.67 -17.97
CA LEU A 378 -6.08 -41.36 -19.24
C LEU A 378 -7.01 -42.55 -19.44
N SER A 379 -7.31 -43.30 -18.37
CA SER A 379 -8.28 -44.41 -18.44
C SER A 379 -9.71 -43.96 -18.72
N ASP A 380 -10.08 -42.75 -18.31
CA ASP A 380 -11.44 -42.19 -18.49
C ASP A 380 -11.64 -41.54 -19.86
N VAL A 381 -10.55 -41.22 -20.59
CA VAL A 381 -10.55 -40.37 -21.80
C VAL A 381 -9.93 -41.04 -23.04
N GLY A 382 -8.96 -41.93 -22.84
CA GLY A 382 -8.08 -42.45 -23.90
C GLY A 382 -8.73 -43.52 -24.80
N ASP A 383 -8.27 -43.58 -26.06
CA ASP A 383 -8.59 -44.65 -27.03
C ASP A 383 -7.54 -45.78 -26.98
N GLU A 384 -7.64 -46.83 -27.82
CA GLU A 384 -6.72 -48.00 -27.84
C GLU A 384 -5.22 -47.65 -27.83
N ARG A 385 -4.81 -46.56 -28.48
CA ARG A 385 -3.41 -46.09 -28.50
C ARG A 385 -2.95 -45.54 -27.15
N ASP A 386 -3.86 -44.92 -26.40
CA ASP A 386 -3.60 -44.35 -25.08
C ASP A 386 -3.61 -45.44 -24.00
N ILE A 387 -4.38 -46.52 -24.23
CA ILE A 387 -4.34 -47.75 -23.43
C ILE A 387 -2.96 -48.41 -23.53
N ALA A 388 -2.29 -48.39 -24.69
CA ALA A 388 -0.92 -48.89 -24.83
C ALA A 388 0.11 -48.09 -24.00
N LEU A 389 -0.05 -46.75 -23.92
CA LEU A 389 0.78 -45.89 -23.07
C LEU A 389 0.53 -46.19 -21.57
N LEU A 390 -0.74 -46.37 -21.19
CA LEU A 390 -1.14 -46.81 -19.84
C LEU A 390 -0.52 -48.14 -19.46
N ILE A 391 -0.58 -49.14 -20.36
CA ILE A 391 0.03 -50.46 -20.17
C ILE A 391 1.53 -50.35 -19.96
N HIS A 392 2.24 -49.51 -20.74
CA HIS A 392 3.67 -49.30 -20.59
C HIS A 392 4.04 -48.60 -19.26
N VAL A 393 3.33 -47.53 -18.90
CA VAL A 393 3.57 -46.75 -17.67
C VAL A 393 3.27 -47.54 -16.38
N ILE A 394 2.33 -48.49 -16.46
CA ILE A 394 1.89 -49.32 -15.33
C ILE A 394 2.70 -50.62 -15.25
N GLY A 395 3.05 -51.24 -16.38
CA GLY A 395 3.83 -52.48 -16.45
C GLY A 395 5.23 -52.38 -15.83
N ASP A 396 5.71 -51.16 -15.63
CA ASP A 396 7.01 -50.86 -15.02
C ASP A 396 6.99 -50.84 -13.45
N ARG A 397 5.88 -51.30 -12.83
CA ARG A 397 5.74 -51.46 -11.37
C ARG A 397 6.27 -52.84 -10.88
N PRO A 398 6.94 -52.92 -9.72
CA PRO A 398 6.94 -54.16 -8.93
C PRO A 398 5.55 -54.37 -8.30
N THR A 399 4.96 -55.54 -8.52
CA THR A 399 3.64 -55.94 -8.00
C THR A 399 3.56 -55.76 -6.49
N THR A 400 2.69 -54.86 -6.02
CA THR A 400 2.33 -54.74 -4.60
C THR A 400 0.87 -55.16 -4.44
N PRO A 401 0.55 -56.26 -3.74
CA PRO A 401 -0.82 -56.78 -3.70
C PRO A 401 -1.75 -55.84 -2.91
N GLY A 402 -2.93 -55.53 -3.47
CA GLY A 402 -4.06 -54.97 -2.71
C GLY A 402 -4.48 -53.53 -3.02
N ARG A 403 -4.05 -52.92 -4.13
CA ARG A 403 -4.52 -51.59 -4.56
C ARG A 403 -5.59 -51.70 -5.64
N THR A 404 -6.67 -50.94 -5.50
CA THR A 404 -7.85 -50.87 -6.39
C THR A 404 -7.55 -50.57 -7.86
N ASP A 405 -6.35 -50.06 -8.16
CA ASP A 405 -5.89 -49.80 -9.53
C ASP A 405 -5.65 -51.10 -10.33
N ASP A 406 -5.18 -52.17 -9.68
CA ASP A 406 -4.87 -53.47 -10.32
C ASP A 406 -6.14 -54.22 -10.76
N ASP A 407 -7.25 -54.06 -10.03
CA ASP A 407 -8.52 -54.70 -10.38
C ASP A 407 -9.23 -54.00 -11.55
N ARG A 408 -8.98 -52.70 -11.76
CA ARG A 408 -9.48 -51.96 -12.93
C ARG A 408 -8.61 -52.19 -14.17
N LEU A 409 -7.31 -52.40 -14.01
CA LEU A 409 -6.45 -52.89 -15.09
C LEU A 409 -6.92 -54.24 -15.63
N LYS A 410 -7.33 -55.15 -14.75
CA LYS A 410 -7.95 -56.43 -15.16
C LYS A 410 -9.29 -56.24 -15.87
N GLN A 411 -10.01 -55.15 -15.64
CA GLN A 411 -11.23 -54.82 -16.38
C GLN A 411 -10.93 -54.20 -17.75
N LEU A 412 -9.91 -53.35 -17.86
CA LEU A 412 -9.48 -52.74 -19.13
C LEU A 412 -8.83 -53.74 -20.09
N VAL A 413 -8.01 -54.67 -19.58
CA VAL A 413 -7.42 -55.76 -20.38
C VAL A 413 -8.47 -56.79 -20.81
N ARG A 414 -9.65 -56.83 -20.15
CA ARG A 414 -10.80 -57.68 -20.53
C ARG A 414 -11.72 -57.02 -21.56
N TRP A 415 -11.20 -56.12 -22.41
CA TRP A 415 -11.97 -55.67 -23.58
C TRP A 415 -11.95 -56.79 -24.65
N PRO A 416 -13.10 -57.19 -25.24
CA PRO A 416 -13.19 -58.46 -26.01
C PRO A 416 -12.45 -58.50 -27.34
N ASP A 417 -11.91 -57.38 -27.84
CA ASP A 417 -11.45 -57.28 -29.22
C ASP A 417 -9.94 -57.56 -29.42
N LEU A 418 -9.20 -57.91 -28.35
CA LEU A 418 -7.78 -58.28 -28.45
C LEU A 418 -7.50 -59.80 -28.41
N GLU A 419 -8.51 -60.65 -28.19
CA GLU A 419 -8.35 -62.12 -28.27
C GLU A 419 -8.64 -62.69 -29.67
N ALA A 420 -8.96 -61.85 -30.67
CA ALA A 420 -9.32 -62.31 -32.01
C ALA A 420 -8.15 -62.49 -32.99
N ASP A 421 -6.92 -62.06 -32.65
CA ASP A 421 -5.75 -62.13 -33.55
C ASP A 421 -4.47 -62.69 -32.86
N ALA A 422 -4.62 -63.73 -32.03
CA ALA A 422 -3.49 -64.50 -31.50
C ALA A 422 -3.35 -65.88 -32.17
#